data_AF-A0A437NRK5-F1
#
_entry.id   AF-A0A437NRK5-F1
#
_cell.length_a   1.000
_cell.length_b   1.000
_cell.length_c   1.000
_cell.angle_alpha   90.00
_cell.angle_beta   90.00
_cell.angle_gamma   90.00
#
_symmetry.space_group_name_H-M   'P 1'
#
loop_
_entity.id
_entity.type
_entity.pdbx_description
1 polymer ?
#
loop_
_entity_poly.entity_id
_entity_poly.type
_entity_poly.pdbx_seq_one_letter_code
_entity_poly.pdbx_strand_id
1 'polypeptide(L)'
;MAIVGDVDGDLRGSTRAGNQTLTGVENMGFDTTIFGDASGTLFDAARGGNDDIASGSRGFAFYGDARVLQDRARGGDDRIRGSGRFGSLYGDGERMLGSARGGDDEIRADFEAGTLYGDAASLADRARGGDDRLTLNASLVGTAYGDGETLSGRARGGDDDLLALGEGRHALYGDALVLGDCARGGNDTLRAGEGTDDLWGDAATMGPGARGGRDTFVFGPGTGHDVVHDFRHREDRILLTGFDPGLSFRDLTVETRDADLDGTLDSIIHLSPQDSVTVLGDARLCASDVRFSA
;
A
#
# COMPACT_ATOMS: atom_id res chain seq x y z
N MET A 1 19.51 0.27 16.72
CA MET A 1 20.31 -0.96 16.46
C MET A 1 20.13 -1.32 15.00
N ALA A 2 21.18 -1.77 14.31
CA ALA A 2 21.09 -2.23 12.92
C ALA A 2 21.30 -3.75 12.86
N ILE A 3 20.46 -4.45 12.11
CA ILE A 3 20.60 -5.87 11.74
C ILE A 3 20.72 -5.92 10.22
N VAL A 4 21.64 -6.74 9.72
CA VAL A 4 21.93 -6.92 8.30
C VAL A 4 22.08 -8.41 8.07
N GLY A 5 21.38 -9.00 7.10
CA GLY A 5 21.43 -10.45 6.89
C GLY A 5 22.70 -10.92 6.19
N ASP A 6 23.07 -10.35 5.04
CA ASP A 6 24.24 -10.81 4.27
C ASP A 6 25.43 -9.85 4.29
N VAL A 7 25.24 -8.60 3.87
CA VAL A 7 26.35 -7.68 3.59
C VAL A 7 26.13 -6.33 4.24
N ASP A 8 26.99 -5.97 5.19
CA ASP A 8 27.11 -4.59 5.62
C ASP A 8 27.84 -3.76 4.56
N GLY A 9 27.06 -3.15 3.64
CA GLY A 9 27.55 -2.40 2.49
C GLY A 9 26.74 -2.72 1.22
N ASP A 10 27.42 -2.67 0.07
CA ASP A 10 26.79 -2.87 -1.24
C ASP A 10 26.89 -4.32 -1.71
N LEU A 11 25.85 -4.80 -2.38
CA LEU A 11 25.84 -6.03 -3.15
C LEU A 11 25.90 -5.69 -4.65
N ARG A 12 26.80 -6.32 -5.42
CA ARG A 12 27.16 -5.88 -6.80
C ARG A 12 27.27 -7.02 -7.81
N GLY A 13 27.21 -6.69 -9.09
CA GLY A 13 27.41 -7.64 -10.17
C GLY A 13 26.20 -8.53 -10.42
N SER A 14 26.36 -9.85 -10.34
CA SER A 14 25.28 -10.83 -10.52
C SER A 14 25.15 -11.76 -9.32
N THR A 15 25.57 -11.28 -8.15
CA THR A 15 25.46 -12.00 -6.90
C THR A 15 24.01 -12.13 -6.47
N ARG A 16 23.72 -13.20 -5.75
CA ARG A 16 22.42 -13.43 -5.14
C ARG A 16 22.64 -13.57 -3.64
N ALA A 17 21.90 -12.77 -2.89
CA ALA A 17 21.83 -12.83 -1.45
C ALA A 17 21.09 -14.10 -0.99
N GLY A 18 21.30 -14.50 0.25
CA GLY A 18 20.63 -15.65 0.85
C GLY A 18 19.24 -15.27 1.32
N ASN A 19 18.44 -16.25 1.73
CA ASN A 19 17.20 -15.97 2.45
C ASN A 19 17.50 -16.01 3.95
N GLN A 20 17.12 -14.97 4.70
CA GLN A 20 17.33 -14.86 6.13
C GLN A 20 16.04 -14.92 6.94
N THR A 21 16.21 -15.27 8.21
CA THR A 21 15.22 -15.00 9.25
C THR A 21 15.85 -14.02 10.23
N LEU A 22 15.36 -12.79 10.23
CA LEU A 22 15.92 -11.68 11.00
C LEU A 22 14.93 -11.26 12.07
N THR A 23 15.26 -11.55 13.32
CA THR A 23 14.43 -11.17 14.47
C THR A 23 15.12 -10.10 15.31
N GLY A 24 14.48 -8.94 15.44
CA GLY A 24 14.94 -7.89 16.35
C GLY A 24 14.57 -8.19 17.81
N VAL A 25 15.25 -7.52 18.75
CA VAL A 25 14.91 -7.63 20.16
C VAL A 25 13.77 -6.69 20.47
N GLU A 26 12.66 -7.20 21.01
CA GLU A 26 11.53 -6.36 21.40
C GLU A 26 11.95 -5.33 22.45
N ASN A 27 12.00 -4.05 22.06
CA ASN A 27 12.44 -3.00 22.96
C ASN A 27 11.84 -1.63 22.61
N MET A 28 10.88 -1.20 23.43
CA MET A 28 10.20 0.10 23.32
C MET A 28 11.07 1.30 23.74
N GLY A 29 12.37 1.11 24.01
CA GLY A 29 13.31 2.17 24.38
C GLY A 29 14.23 2.64 23.25
N PHE A 30 14.31 1.91 22.13
CA PHE A 30 15.26 2.19 21.04
C PHE A 30 14.62 2.08 19.66
N ASP A 31 15.32 2.61 18.67
CA ASP A 31 14.95 2.49 17.26
C ASP A 31 15.72 1.32 16.62
N THR A 32 15.03 0.54 15.80
CA THR A 32 15.58 -0.65 15.13
C THR A 32 15.58 -0.46 13.62
N THR A 33 16.69 -0.81 12.97
CA THR A 33 16.79 -0.86 11.52
C THR A 33 17.19 -2.26 11.11
N ILE A 34 16.47 -2.86 10.17
CA ILE A 34 16.78 -4.19 9.65
C ILE A 34 16.89 -4.08 8.13
N PHE A 35 17.93 -4.67 7.57
CA PHE A 35 18.11 -4.89 6.14
C PHE A 35 18.17 -6.40 5.95
N GLY A 36 17.31 -6.95 5.09
CA GLY A 36 17.36 -8.37 4.77
C GLY A 36 18.70 -8.79 4.22
N ASP A 37 19.15 -8.16 3.14
CA ASP A 37 20.41 -8.50 2.51
C ASP A 37 21.53 -7.52 2.82
N ALA A 38 21.34 -6.26 2.40
CA ALA A 38 22.44 -5.32 2.25
C ALA A 38 22.13 -3.97 2.92
N SER A 39 23.00 -3.53 3.82
CA SER A 39 22.81 -2.23 4.49
C SER A 39 22.97 -1.02 3.56
N GLY A 40 23.53 -1.23 2.37
CA GLY A 40 23.78 -0.23 1.33
C GLY A 40 22.85 -0.41 0.12
N THR A 41 23.45 -0.66 -1.05
CA THR A 41 22.75 -0.72 -2.34
C THR A 41 22.92 -2.09 -3.02
N LEU A 42 21.86 -2.60 -3.65
CA LEU A 42 21.94 -3.64 -4.68
C LEU A 42 22.18 -2.97 -6.04
N PHE A 43 23.32 -3.27 -6.67
CA PHE A 43 23.73 -2.73 -7.98
C PHE A 43 23.66 -3.76 -9.11
N ASP A 44 23.82 -3.27 -10.33
CA ASP A 44 24.00 -4.07 -11.55
C ASP A 44 22.85 -5.04 -11.81
N ALA A 45 23.05 -6.34 -11.55
CA ALA A 45 22.06 -7.40 -11.67
C ALA A 45 22.07 -8.27 -10.40
N ALA A 46 22.47 -7.68 -9.26
CA ALA A 46 22.38 -8.30 -7.96
C ALA A 46 20.93 -8.64 -7.63
N ARG A 47 20.74 -9.66 -6.80
CA ARG A 47 19.43 -10.15 -6.40
C ARG A 47 19.37 -10.31 -4.91
N GLY A 48 18.31 -9.81 -4.33
CA GLY A 48 18.01 -10.02 -2.93
C GLY A 48 17.50 -11.41 -2.61
N GLY A 49 17.47 -11.67 -1.31
CA GLY A 49 16.91 -12.83 -0.66
C GLY A 49 15.40 -12.72 -0.52
N ASN A 50 14.75 -13.83 -0.20
CA ASN A 50 13.36 -13.80 0.27
C ASN A 50 13.38 -14.05 1.79
N ASP A 51 13.15 -13.02 2.57
CA ASP A 51 13.47 -12.92 3.97
C ASP A 51 12.23 -12.96 4.86
N ASP A 52 12.41 -13.45 6.09
CA ASP A 52 11.42 -13.33 7.16
C ASP A 52 11.96 -12.37 8.22
N ILE A 53 11.42 -11.15 8.21
CA ILE A 53 11.83 -10.06 9.09
C ILE A 53 10.74 -9.84 10.14
N ALA A 54 11.11 -9.86 11.42
CA ALA A 54 10.17 -9.59 12.51
C ALA A 54 10.82 -8.82 13.66
N SER A 55 10.25 -7.69 14.07
CA SER A 55 10.71 -6.99 15.28
C SER A 55 9.69 -6.00 15.84
N GLY A 56 9.74 -5.80 17.16
CA GLY A 56 8.94 -4.82 17.88
C GLY A 56 9.77 -3.72 18.56
N SER A 57 9.64 -2.45 18.19
CA SER A 57 10.40 -1.37 18.84
C SER A 57 9.70 -0.01 18.82
N ARG A 58 10.22 0.97 19.56
CA ARG A 58 9.59 2.31 19.61
C ARG A 58 9.53 2.96 18.23
N GLY A 59 10.68 3.01 17.57
CA GLY A 59 10.87 3.43 16.20
C GLY A 59 11.40 2.25 15.39
N PHE A 60 11.01 2.09 14.13
CA PHE A 60 11.66 1.11 13.26
C PHE A 60 11.64 1.47 11.78
N ALA A 61 12.63 0.94 11.05
CA ALA A 61 12.69 0.95 9.60
C ALA A 61 13.20 -0.40 9.11
N PHE A 62 12.36 -1.20 8.46
CA PHE A 62 12.76 -2.48 7.89
C PHE A 62 12.72 -2.42 6.38
N TYR A 63 13.77 -2.91 5.75
CA TYR A 63 13.94 -3.03 4.32
C TYR A 63 14.11 -4.52 4.05
N GLY A 64 13.25 -5.11 3.24
CA GLY A 64 13.32 -6.54 2.96
C GLY A 64 14.57 -6.94 2.17
N ASP A 65 15.14 -6.08 1.32
CA ASP A 65 16.48 -6.32 0.78
C ASP A 65 17.52 -5.33 1.30
N ALA A 66 17.36 -4.05 0.96
CA ALA A 66 18.42 -3.07 1.09
C ALA A 66 17.91 -1.64 1.06
N ARG A 67 18.77 -0.68 1.41
CA ARG A 67 18.34 0.72 1.37
C ARG A 67 18.02 1.20 -0.05
N VAL A 68 18.75 0.73 -1.06
CA VAL A 68 18.55 1.16 -2.45
C VAL A 68 18.70 -0.02 -3.41
N LEU A 69 17.81 -0.13 -4.39
CA LEU A 69 17.95 -1.00 -5.54
C LEU A 69 18.23 -0.15 -6.79
N GLN A 70 19.28 -0.48 -7.54
CA GLN A 70 19.72 0.29 -8.69
C GLN A 70 20.04 -0.58 -9.92
N ASP A 71 20.02 0.03 -11.10
CA ASP A 71 20.31 -0.60 -12.39
C ASP A 71 19.32 -1.69 -12.78
N ARG A 72 19.69 -2.98 -12.73
CA ARG A 72 18.81 -4.13 -13.00
C ARG A 72 18.76 -5.05 -11.78
N ALA A 73 19.07 -4.50 -10.60
CA ALA A 73 18.89 -5.19 -9.33
C ALA A 73 17.45 -5.69 -9.20
N ARG A 74 17.28 -6.73 -8.40
CA ARG A 74 15.97 -7.28 -8.08
C ARG A 74 15.88 -7.54 -6.59
N GLY A 75 14.81 -7.11 -5.98
CA GLY A 75 14.45 -7.59 -4.66
C GLY A 75 13.96 -9.02 -4.68
N GLY A 76 13.83 -9.61 -3.51
CA GLY A 76 13.12 -10.86 -3.31
C GLY A 76 11.75 -10.64 -2.67
N ASP A 77 11.00 -11.73 -2.56
CA ASP A 77 9.63 -11.70 -2.03
C ASP A 77 9.68 -11.97 -0.51
N ASP A 78 9.49 -10.92 0.28
CA ASP A 78 9.76 -10.86 1.70
C ASP A 78 8.50 -10.99 2.56
N ARG A 79 8.71 -11.41 3.81
CA ARG A 79 7.70 -11.41 4.86
C ARG A 79 8.14 -10.50 5.98
N ILE A 80 7.45 -9.37 6.14
CA ILE A 80 7.86 -8.33 7.08
C ILE A 80 6.79 -8.11 8.14
N ARG A 81 7.19 -8.23 9.41
CA ARG A 81 6.33 -8.01 10.59
C ARG A 81 6.93 -6.96 11.51
N GLY A 82 6.32 -5.77 11.53
CA GLY A 82 6.72 -4.66 12.40
C GLY A 82 5.69 -4.36 13.47
N SER A 83 6.12 -4.23 14.73
CA SER A 83 5.25 -3.75 15.80
C SER A 83 5.88 -2.62 16.60
N GLY A 84 5.06 -1.71 17.14
CA GLY A 84 5.60 -0.63 17.95
C GLY A 84 4.84 0.67 17.94
N ARG A 85 5.56 1.79 18.10
CA ARG A 85 4.92 3.12 18.13
C ARG A 85 4.94 3.80 16.78
N PHE A 86 6.14 3.93 16.20
CA PHE A 86 6.36 4.57 14.92
C PHE A 86 7.21 3.68 14.02
N GLY A 87 6.84 3.54 12.76
CA GLY A 87 7.67 2.73 11.86
C GLY A 87 7.39 2.93 10.39
N SER A 88 8.39 2.56 9.60
CA SER A 88 8.29 2.40 8.15
C SER A 88 8.72 0.99 7.78
N LEU A 89 7.91 0.30 6.98
CA LEU A 89 8.26 -0.99 6.40
C LEU A 89 8.30 -0.83 4.89
N TYR A 90 9.37 -1.31 4.28
CA TYR A 90 9.59 -1.34 2.84
C TYR A 90 9.79 -2.81 2.47
N GLY A 91 9.03 -3.33 1.52
CA GLY A 91 9.24 -4.70 1.05
C GLY A 91 10.61 -4.85 0.44
N ASP A 92 11.04 -4.01 -0.50
CA ASP A 92 12.44 -4.05 -0.97
C ASP A 92 13.34 -3.06 -0.22
N GLY A 93 13.03 -1.76 -0.32
CA GLY A 93 14.01 -0.72 -0.05
C GLY A 93 13.50 0.71 0.03
N GLU A 94 14.36 1.68 0.33
CA GLU A 94 13.92 3.09 0.38
C GLU A 94 13.71 3.67 -1.03
N ARG A 95 14.50 3.20 -2.00
CA ARG A 95 14.52 3.75 -3.36
C ARG A 95 14.81 2.66 -4.39
N MET A 96 14.07 2.68 -5.49
CA MET A 96 14.31 1.85 -6.67
C MET A 96 14.55 2.71 -7.89
N LEU A 97 15.71 2.52 -8.54
CA LEU A 97 16.21 3.37 -9.61
C LEU A 97 16.56 2.58 -10.88
N GLY A 98 16.63 3.26 -12.02
CA GLY A 98 17.04 2.66 -13.28
C GLY A 98 16.01 1.67 -13.85
N SER A 99 16.28 0.38 -13.76
CA SER A 99 15.42 -0.72 -14.22
C SER A 99 15.34 -1.82 -13.15
N ALA A 100 15.49 -1.43 -11.88
CA ALA A 100 15.28 -2.27 -10.73
C ALA A 100 13.88 -2.88 -10.71
N ARG A 101 13.70 -3.98 -9.99
CA ARG A 101 12.42 -4.67 -9.84
C ARG A 101 12.24 -5.11 -8.41
N GLY A 102 11.05 -4.90 -7.87
CA GLY A 102 10.70 -5.39 -6.56
C GLY A 102 10.29 -6.86 -6.58
N GLY A 103 10.18 -7.41 -5.39
CA GLY A 103 9.52 -8.68 -5.11
C GLY A 103 8.03 -8.50 -4.79
N ASP A 104 7.33 -9.63 -4.63
CA ASP A 104 5.91 -9.64 -4.24
C ASP A 104 5.82 -9.87 -2.71
N ASP A 105 5.65 -8.80 -1.93
CA ASP A 105 5.89 -8.79 -0.50
C ASP A 105 4.64 -9.02 0.36
N GLU A 106 4.83 -9.65 1.54
CA GLU A 106 3.79 -9.82 2.55
C GLU A 106 4.16 -9.00 3.79
N ILE A 107 3.55 -7.82 3.94
CA ILE A 107 3.85 -6.88 5.00
C ILE A 107 2.68 -6.78 5.98
N ARG A 108 2.99 -6.98 7.26
CA ARG A 108 2.04 -6.75 8.36
C ARG A 108 2.63 -5.83 9.40
N ALA A 109 1.91 -4.76 9.71
CA ALA A 109 2.26 -3.84 10.76
C ALA A 109 1.21 -3.79 11.87
N ASP A 110 1.67 -3.74 13.11
CA ASP A 110 0.87 -3.49 14.30
C ASP A 110 1.48 -2.29 15.09
N PHE A 111 1.10 -1.04 14.77
CA PHE A 111 1.73 0.17 15.35
C PHE A 111 0.77 1.30 15.78
N GLU A 112 1.22 2.31 16.55
CA GLU A 112 0.41 3.51 16.87
C GLU A 112 0.23 4.38 15.60
N ALA A 113 1.34 4.69 14.92
CA ALA A 113 1.33 5.34 13.63
C ALA A 113 2.52 4.94 12.76
N GLY A 114 2.37 4.95 11.44
CA GLY A 114 3.46 4.49 10.56
C GLY A 114 3.06 4.37 9.10
N THR A 115 4.00 3.83 8.32
CA THR A 115 3.86 3.75 6.87
C THR A 115 4.32 2.40 6.33
N LEU A 116 3.53 1.84 5.43
CA LEU A 116 3.88 0.68 4.62
C LEU A 116 4.13 1.13 3.20
N TYR A 117 5.18 0.58 2.61
CA TYR A 117 5.46 0.60 1.19
C TYR A 117 5.61 -0.86 0.79
N GLY A 118 4.81 -1.33 -0.16
CA GLY A 118 4.97 -2.70 -0.63
C GLY A 118 6.34 -2.87 -1.26
N ASP A 119 6.79 -2.00 -2.17
CA ASP A 119 8.19 -2.03 -2.60
C ASP A 119 9.08 -1.02 -1.85
N ALA A 120 8.86 0.27 -2.09
CA ALA A 120 9.82 1.31 -1.77
C ALA A 120 9.22 2.72 -1.69
N ALA A 121 9.81 3.60 -0.87
CA ALA A 121 9.34 4.99 -0.78
C ALA A 121 9.35 5.73 -2.14
N SER A 122 10.27 5.38 -3.05
CA SER A 122 10.24 5.97 -4.40
C SER A 122 10.73 5.03 -5.49
N LEU A 123 9.96 4.97 -6.57
CA LEU A 123 10.30 4.27 -7.81
C LEU A 123 10.56 5.29 -8.91
N ALA A 124 11.71 5.19 -9.58
CA ALA A 124 12.10 6.11 -10.63
C ALA A 124 12.57 5.40 -11.92
N ASP A 125 12.70 6.19 -12.98
CA ASP A 125 13.18 5.77 -14.30
C ASP A 125 12.29 4.69 -14.95
N ARG A 126 12.66 3.42 -14.87
CA ARG A 126 11.93 2.26 -15.38
C ARG A 126 11.86 1.16 -14.31
N ALA A 127 12.01 1.54 -13.04
CA ALA A 127 11.77 0.66 -11.91
C ALA A 127 10.36 0.05 -11.99
N ARG A 128 10.19 -1.10 -11.37
CA ARG A 128 8.91 -1.83 -11.36
C ARG A 128 8.69 -2.37 -9.98
N GLY A 129 7.52 -2.12 -9.42
CA GLY A 129 7.05 -2.79 -8.24
C GLY A 129 6.68 -4.26 -8.49
N GLY A 130 6.48 -4.99 -7.40
CA GLY A 130 5.82 -6.29 -7.36
C GLY A 130 4.36 -6.18 -6.92
N ASP A 131 3.69 -7.32 -6.84
CA ASP A 131 2.28 -7.42 -6.45
C ASP A 131 2.19 -7.76 -4.93
N ASP A 132 1.87 -6.77 -4.11
CA ASP A 132 2.07 -6.80 -2.67
C ASP A 132 0.80 -7.11 -1.86
N ARG A 133 1.01 -7.65 -0.65
CA ARG A 133 -0.03 -7.88 0.33
C ARG A 133 0.26 -7.11 1.61
N LEU A 134 -0.49 -6.03 1.83
CA LEU A 134 -0.26 -5.11 2.94
C LEU A 134 -1.39 -5.18 3.97
N THR A 135 -1.04 -5.45 5.22
CA THR A 135 -1.95 -5.37 6.37
C THR A 135 -1.49 -4.27 7.33
N LEU A 136 -2.20 -3.15 7.31
CA LEU A 136 -1.96 -2.00 8.17
C LEU A 136 -2.88 -2.07 9.38
N ASN A 137 -2.37 -2.48 10.54
CA ASN A 137 -3.08 -2.38 11.81
C ASN A 137 -2.51 -1.22 12.63
N ALA A 138 -3.14 -0.04 12.52
CA ALA A 138 -2.68 1.17 13.19
C ALA A 138 -3.73 1.72 14.16
N SER A 139 -3.33 2.07 15.39
CA SER A 139 -4.32 2.53 16.39
C SER A 139 -4.68 4.01 16.30
N LEU A 140 -3.87 4.84 15.61
CA LEU A 140 -4.12 6.29 15.47
C LEU A 140 -4.24 6.69 14.00
N VAL A 141 -3.14 6.60 13.25
CA VAL A 141 -3.06 6.99 11.84
C VAL A 141 -2.05 6.11 11.14
N GLY A 142 -2.37 5.65 9.95
CA GLY A 142 -1.48 4.79 9.19
C GLY A 142 -1.60 5.10 7.72
N THR A 143 -0.52 4.89 6.99
CA THR A 143 -0.51 5.04 5.54
C THR A 143 0.02 3.75 4.92
N ALA A 144 -0.64 3.25 3.88
CA ALA A 144 -0.10 2.20 3.04
C ALA A 144 -0.08 2.68 1.58
N TYR A 145 1.05 2.47 0.93
CA TYR A 145 1.22 2.56 -0.52
C TYR A 145 1.46 1.14 -0.99
N GLY A 146 0.72 0.66 -1.99
CA GLY A 146 1.00 -0.63 -2.59
C GLY A 146 2.43 -0.66 -3.13
N ASP A 147 2.84 0.29 -3.97
CA ASP A 147 4.25 0.36 -4.36
C ASP A 147 5.08 1.34 -3.52
N GLY A 148 4.68 2.62 -3.52
CA GLY A 148 5.56 3.70 -3.09
C GLY A 148 4.98 5.09 -3.04
N GLU A 149 5.53 5.98 -2.20
CA GLU A 149 5.02 7.36 -2.11
C GLU A 149 5.09 8.09 -3.46
N THR A 150 6.16 7.87 -4.24
CA THR A 150 6.31 8.52 -5.56
C THR A 150 6.81 7.56 -6.62
N LEU A 151 6.02 7.45 -7.69
CA LEU A 151 6.39 6.76 -8.92
C LEU A 151 6.66 7.80 -10.03
N SER A 152 7.84 7.76 -10.65
CA SER A 152 8.28 8.79 -11.62
C SER A 152 8.93 8.22 -12.88
N GLY A 153 9.09 9.06 -13.91
CA GLY A 153 9.60 8.65 -15.21
C GLY A 153 8.66 7.70 -15.94
N ARG A 154 9.06 6.43 -16.03
CA ARG A 154 8.30 5.31 -16.60
C ARG A 154 8.25 4.14 -15.62
N ALA A 155 8.35 4.44 -14.32
CA ALA A 155 8.10 3.50 -13.25
C ALA A 155 6.72 2.83 -13.40
N ARG A 156 6.57 1.64 -12.85
CA ARG A 156 5.32 0.88 -12.89
C ARG A 156 5.08 0.25 -11.54
N GLY A 157 3.86 0.38 -11.06
CA GLY A 157 3.38 -0.40 -9.94
C GLY A 157 2.99 -1.82 -10.28
N GLY A 158 2.72 -2.61 -9.25
CA GLY A 158 2.05 -3.91 -9.28
C GLY A 158 0.57 -3.84 -8.95
N ASP A 159 -0.08 -5.00 -8.89
CA ASP A 159 -1.49 -5.18 -8.52
C ASP A 159 -1.60 -5.62 -7.04
N ASP A 160 -2.00 -4.72 -6.14
CA ASP A 160 -1.82 -4.88 -4.69
C ASP A 160 -3.11 -5.25 -3.91
N ASP A 161 -2.98 -5.94 -2.77
CA ASP A 161 -4.08 -6.22 -1.81
C ASP A 161 -3.79 -5.54 -0.45
N LEU A 162 -4.47 -4.42 -0.22
CA LEU A 162 -4.33 -3.57 0.95
C LEU A 162 -5.50 -3.79 1.91
N LEU A 163 -5.19 -4.00 3.19
CA LEU A 163 -6.15 -4.10 4.28
C LEU A 163 -5.78 -3.14 5.42
N ALA A 164 -6.65 -2.18 5.68
CA ALA A 164 -6.63 -1.40 6.92
C ALA A 164 -7.34 -2.16 8.05
N LEU A 165 -6.81 -2.03 9.26
CA LEU A 165 -7.34 -2.54 10.51
C LEU A 165 -7.12 -1.52 11.62
N GLY A 166 -7.94 -1.58 12.66
CA GLY A 166 -7.94 -0.63 13.77
C GLY A 166 -8.94 0.50 13.54
N GLU A 167 -9.35 1.19 14.61
CA GLU A 167 -10.38 2.25 14.56
C GLU A 167 -9.83 3.63 14.12
N GLY A 168 -8.59 3.67 13.60
CA GLY A 168 -7.92 4.92 13.26
C GLY A 168 -8.47 5.57 11.99
N ARG A 169 -7.82 6.67 11.60
CA ARG A 169 -8.03 7.26 10.27
C ARG A 169 -6.86 6.90 9.38
N HIS A 170 -7.04 6.01 8.40
CA HIS A 170 -5.94 5.52 7.57
C HIS A 170 -6.02 6.08 6.15
N ALA A 171 -4.87 6.08 5.47
CA ALA A 171 -4.79 6.42 4.06
C ALA A 171 -4.22 5.21 3.30
N LEU A 172 -5.00 4.68 2.38
CA LEU A 172 -4.62 3.59 1.49
C LEU A 172 -4.50 4.14 0.08
N TYR A 173 -3.34 3.91 -0.54
CA TYR A 173 -3.09 4.20 -1.94
C TYR A 173 -2.76 2.88 -2.60
N GLY A 174 -3.53 2.51 -3.63
CA GLY A 174 -3.28 1.31 -4.41
C GLY A 174 -1.85 1.32 -4.94
N ASP A 175 -1.44 2.38 -5.65
CA ASP A 175 -0.04 2.51 -6.07
C ASP A 175 0.76 3.48 -5.20
N ALA A 176 0.34 4.75 -5.17
CA ALA A 176 1.22 5.85 -4.77
C ALA A 176 0.53 7.11 -4.26
N LEU A 177 1.26 7.97 -3.54
CA LEU A 177 0.78 9.34 -3.32
C LEU A 177 0.79 10.13 -4.65
N VAL A 178 1.87 9.96 -5.43
CA VAL A 178 2.11 10.68 -6.68
C VAL A 178 2.55 9.73 -7.78
N LEU A 179 1.72 9.62 -8.83
CA LEU A 179 2.08 9.00 -10.10
C LEU A 179 2.52 10.09 -11.10
N GLY A 180 3.82 10.32 -11.20
CA GLY A 180 4.45 11.36 -12.02
C GLY A 180 4.77 10.93 -13.46
N ASP A 181 5.02 11.93 -14.31
CA ASP A 181 5.49 11.77 -15.70
C ASP A 181 4.63 10.82 -16.56
N CYS A 182 5.15 9.61 -16.84
CA CYS A 182 4.53 8.54 -17.60
C CYS A 182 4.50 7.24 -16.78
N ALA A 183 4.53 7.36 -15.44
CA ALA A 183 4.38 6.26 -14.52
C ALA A 183 3.02 5.58 -14.68
N ARG A 184 2.92 4.35 -14.22
CA ARG A 184 1.70 3.55 -14.35
C ARG A 184 1.43 2.80 -13.07
N GLY A 185 0.20 2.81 -12.64
CA GLY A 185 -0.27 1.92 -11.61
C GLY A 185 -0.67 0.53 -12.10
N GLY A 186 -1.01 -0.33 -11.15
CA GLY A 186 -1.70 -1.60 -11.33
C GLY A 186 -3.15 -1.56 -10.86
N ASN A 187 -3.76 -2.73 -10.73
CA ASN A 187 -5.18 -2.91 -10.42
C ASN A 187 -5.34 -3.41 -8.99
N ASP A 188 -5.71 -2.50 -8.10
CA ASP A 188 -5.55 -2.77 -6.68
C ASP A 188 -6.86 -3.20 -6.01
N THR A 189 -6.72 -3.90 -4.90
CA THR A 189 -7.83 -4.24 -4.00
C THR A 189 -7.61 -3.58 -2.66
N LEU A 190 -8.44 -2.59 -2.33
CA LEU A 190 -8.33 -1.85 -1.08
C LEU A 190 -9.51 -2.21 -0.19
N ARG A 191 -9.23 -2.71 1.01
CA ARG A 191 -10.21 -3.09 2.03
C ARG A 191 -10.12 -2.11 3.20
N ALA A 192 -11.19 -1.34 3.38
CA ALA A 192 -11.33 -0.49 4.57
C ALA A 192 -11.52 -1.35 5.83
N GLY A 193 -10.91 -0.89 6.91
CA GLY A 193 -11.00 -1.49 8.24
C GLY A 193 -12.17 -0.91 9.01
N GLU A 194 -12.08 -0.96 10.34
CA GLU A 194 -12.96 -0.14 11.19
C GLU A 194 -12.51 1.33 11.11
N GLY A 195 -13.36 2.29 11.52
CA GLY A 195 -12.94 3.69 11.65
C GLY A 195 -13.31 4.57 10.46
N THR A 196 -12.34 5.29 9.90
CA THR A 196 -12.57 6.25 8.81
C THR A 196 -11.38 6.22 7.88
N ASP A 197 -11.49 5.53 6.74
CA ASP A 197 -10.36 5.40 5.83
C ASP A 197 -10.49 6.30 4.60
N ASP A 198 -9.37 6.87 4.15
CA ASP A 198 -9.25 7.45 2.82
C ASP A 198 -8.61 6.44 1.86
N LEU A 199 -9.26 6.21 0.73
CA LEU A 199 -8.84 5.24 -0.26
C LEU A 199 -8.64 5.93 -1.62
N TRP A 200 -7.48 5.72 -2.21
CA TRP A 200 -7.15 6.02 -3.60
C TRP A 200 -6.83 4.71 -4.32
N GLY A 201 -7.56 4.43 -5.39
CA GLY A 201 -7.31 3.26 -6.24
C GLY A 201 -5.94 3.35 -6.88
N ASP A 202 -5.55 4.53 -7.38
CA ASP A 202 -4.22 4.72 -7.98
C ASP A 202 -3.35 5.64 -7.11
N ALA A 203 -3.71 6.93 -7.09
CA ALA A 203 -2.92 7.98 -6.45
C ALA A 203 -3.68 9.27 -6.20
N ALA A 204 -3.29 10.00 -5.15
CA ALA A 204 -3.82 11.34 -4.89
C ALA A 204 -3.43 12.38 -5.96
N THR A 205 -2.28 12.22 -6.61
CA THR A 205 -1.85 13.12 -7.68
C THR A 205 -1.39 12.35 -8.92
N MET A 206 -2.13 12.54 -10.01
CA MET A 206 -1.84 11.96 -11.32
C MET A 206 -1.19 12.98 -12.25
N GLY A 207 0.01 12.66 -12.74
CA GLY A 207 0.70 13.41 -13.77
C GLY A 207 0.01 13.31 -15.14
N PRO A 208 0.24 14.25 -16.07
CA PRO A 208 -0.50 14.32 -17.35
C PRO A 208 -0.29 13.11 -18.28
N GLY A 209 0.79 12.35 -18.10
CA GLY A 209 1.06 11.12 -18.85
C GLY A 209 0.91 9.84 -18.02
N ALA A 210 0.57 9.98 -16.73
CA ALA A 210 0.37 8.86 -15.83
C ALA A 210 -0.91 8.09 -16.17
N ARG A 211 -0.97 6.83 -15.74
CA ARG A 211 -2.13 5.97 -15.94
C ARG A 211 -2.33 5.08 -14.73
N GLY A 212 -3.52 5.09 -14.18
CA GLY A 212 -3.95 4.15 -13.18
C GLY A 212 -4.32 2.78 -13.75
N GLY A 213 -4.81 1.90 -12.87
CA GLY A 213 -5.42 0.62 -13.22
C GLY A 213 -6.94 0.62 -13.09
N ARG A 214 -7.47 -0.41 -12.43
CA ARG A 214 -8.89 -0.77 -12.36
C ARG A 214 -9.16 -1.37 -11.00
N ASP A 215 -9.59 -0.53 -10.09
CA ASP A 215 -9.40 -0.84 -8.68
C ASP A 215 -10.70 -1.37 -8.07
N THR A 216 -10.55 -2.14 -7.00
CA THR A 216 -11.65 -2.73 -6.26
C THR A 216 -11.62 -2.23 -4.82
N PHE A 217 -12.56 -1.35 -4.49
CA PHE A 217 -12.79 -0.86 -3.14
C PHE A 217 -13.75 -1.80 -2.42
N VAL A 218 -13.34 -2.34 -1.29
CA VAL A 218 -14.08 -3.37 -0.56
C VAL A 218 -14.53 -2.84 0.79
N PHE A 219 -15.83 -2.96 1.05
CA PHE A 219 -16.45 -2.54 2.31
C PHE A 219 -17.34 -3.65 2.87
N GLY A 220 -17.63 -3.59 4.16
CA GLY A 220 -18.45 -4.57 4.87
C GLY A 220 -19.16 -3.95 6.07
N PRO A 221 -19.93 -4.74 6.83
CA PRO A 221 -20.46 -4.30 8.11
C PRO A 221 -19.35 -3.88 9.07
N GLY A 222 -19.51 -2.74 9.74
CA GLY A 222 -18.55 -2.25 10.74
C GLY A 222 -17.32 -1.54 10.17
N THR A 223 -17.30 -1.18 8.88
CA THR A 223 -16.17 -0.41 8.34
C THR A 223 -16.15 1.05 8.77
N GLY A 224 -17.26 1.57 9.31
CA GLY A 224 -17.34 2.97 9.71
C GLY A 224 -17.54 3.92 8.52
N HIS A 225 -16.80 5.03 8.48
CA HIS A 225 -17.07 6.14 7.56
C HIS A 225 -15.92 6.34 6.57
N ASP A 226 -15.99 5.67 5.44
CA ASP A 226 -14.89 5.62 4.49
C ASP A 226 -15.08 6.58 3.31
N VAL A 227 -13.98 6.99 2.70
CA VAL A 227 -13.94 7.96 1.61
C VAL A 227 -13.11 7.42 0.45
N VAL A 228 -13.71 7.29 -0.72
CA VAL A 228 -13.04 6.98 -1.98
C VAL A 228 -12.83 8.27 -2.76
N HIS A 229 -11.59 8.55 -3.12
CA HIS A 229 -11.18 9.86 -3.65
C HIS A 229 -11.07 9.93 -5.18
N ASP A 230 -10.80 8.82 -5.86
CA ASP A 230 -10.44 8.80 -7.29
C ASP A 230 -11.26 7.80 -8.12
N PHE A 231 -12.47 7.45 -7.67
CA PHE A 231 -13.31 6.45 -8.33
C PHE A 231 -13.62 6.78 -9.81
N ARG A 232 -13.35 5.83 -10.71
CA ARG A 232 -13.61 5.93 -12.15
C ARG A 232 -14.64 4.90 -12.61
N HIS A 233 -15.81 5.37 -13.05
CA HIS A 233 -16.84 4.48 -13.60
C HIS A 233 -16.32 3.62 -14.75
N ARG A 234 -16.76 2.35 -14.79
CA ARG A 234 -16.40 1.33 -15.81
C ARG A 234 -14.93 0.87 -15.77
N GLU A 235 -14.12 1.48 -14.91
CA GLU A 235 -12.76 1.05 -14.60
C GLU A 235 -12.81 0.36 -13.24
N ASP A 236 -13.22 1.10 -12.22
CA ASP A 236 -13.19 0.68 -10.82
C ASP A 236 -14.52 0.06 -10.38
N ARG A 237 -14.48 -0.58 -9.21
CA ARG A 237 -15.62 -1.28 -8.60
C ARG A 237 -15.66 -1.10 -7.10
N ILE A 238 -16.88 -1.01 -6.58
CA ILE A 238 -17.18 -1.13 -5.16
C ILE A 238 -17.72 -2.54 -4.90
N LEU A 239 -17.10 -3.26 -3.99
CA LEU A 239 -17.50 -4.59 -3.56
C LEU A 239 -17.98 -4.54 -2.11
N LEU A 240 -19.28 -4.77 -1.90
CA LEU A 240 -19.88 -4.89 -0.58
C LEU A 240 -19.89 -6.36 -0.14
N THR A 241 -19.12 -6.67 0.89
CA THR A 241 -18.94 -8.03 1.45
C THR A 241 -19.65 -8.20 2.78
N GLY A 242 -20.03 -9.43 3.16
CA GLY A 242 -20.76 -9.68 4.41
C GLY A 242 -22.23 -9.26 4.37
N PHE A 243 -22.76 -8.94 3.19
CA PHE A 243 -24.17 -8.67 2.94
C PHE A 243 -24.83 -9.83 2.20
N ASP A 244 -26.17 -9.87 2.17
CA ASP A 244 -26.88 -10.88 1.39
C ASP A 244 -26.53 -10.75 -0.10
N PRO A 245 -25.97 -11.80 -0.75
CA PRO A 245 -25.59 -11.75 -2.17
C PRO A 245 -26.79 -11.59 -3.13
N GLY A 246 -28.02 -11.72 -2.63
CA GLY A 246 -29.25 -11.42 -3.37
C GLY A 246 -29.59 -9.94 -3.47
N LEU A 247 -28.90 -9.07 -2.73
CA LEU A 247 -29.08 -7.61 -2.81
C LEU A 247 -28.60 -7.05 -4.14
N SER A 248 -29.20 -5.92 -4.50
CA SER A 248 -28.88 -5.16 -5.70
C SER A 248 -28.67 -3.68 -5.35
N PHE A 249 -28.15 -2.92 -6.31
CA PHE A 249 -27.99 -1.47 -6.15
C PHE A 249 -29.29 -0.74 -5.78
N ARG A 250 -30.46 -1.29 -6.15
CA ARG A 250 -31.77 -0.70 -5.82
C ARG A 250 -32.16 -0.84 -4.35
N ASP A 251 -31.49 -1.76 -3.65
CA ASP A 251 -31.72 -2.03 -2.23
C ASP A 251 -30.84 -1.12 -1.35
N LEU A 252 -29.89 -0.39 -1.95
CA LEU A 252 -29.04 0.58 -1.26
C LEU A 252 -29.77 1.91 -1.05
N THR A 253 -29.47 2.55 0.08
CA THR A 253 -29.76 3.97 0.28
C THR A 253 -28.55 4.78 -0.14
N VAL A 254 -28.67 5.49 -1.26
CA VAL A 254 -27.62 6.38 -1.78
C VAL A 254 -28.09 7.83 -1.69
N GLU A 255 -27.37 8.64 -0.92
CA GLU A 255 -27.57 10.08 -0.80
C GLU A 255 -26.62 10.82 -1.74
N THR A 256 -27.08 11.93 -2.32
CA THR A 256 -26.24 12.83 -3.10
C THR A 256 -26.14 14.18 -2.40
N ARG A 257 -24.92 14.57 -2.04
CA ARG A 257 -24.61 15.89 -1.47
C ARG A 257 -23.15 16.26 -1.68
N ASP A 258 -22.82 17.52 -1.54
CA ASP A 258 -21.45 18.01 -1.45
C ASP A 258 -20.97 17.79 0.00
N ALA A 259 -20.20 16.72 0.24
CA ALA A 259 -19.79 16.27 1.56
C ALA A 259 -18.51 16.96 2.05
N ASP A 260 -17.63 17.38 1.13
CA ASP A 260 -16.37 18.05 1.43
C ASP A 260 -16.38 19.57 1.19
N LEU A 261 -17.50 20.10 0.67
CA LEU A 261 -17.74 21.51 0.38
C LEU A 261 -16.85 22.07 -0.74
N ASP A 262 -16.42 21.23 -1.68
CA ASP A 262 -15.63 21.63 -2.84
C ASP A 262 -16.48 22.19 -4.01
N GLY A 263 -17.81 22.09 -3.91
CA GLY A 263 -18.77 22.54 -4.90
C GLY A 263 -19.15 21.48 -5.94
N THR A 264 -18.62 20.26 -5.82
CA THR A 264 -19.04 19.08 -6.56
C THR A 264 -19.99 18.22 -5.70
N LEU A 265 -20.73 17.31 -6.34
CA LEU A 265 -21.67 16.46 -5.63
C LEU A 265 -21.08 15.06 -5.52
N ASP A 266 -21.21 14.48 -4.33
CA ASP A 266 -20.70 13.16 -3.96
C ASP A 266 -21.84 12.16 -3.81
N SER A 267 -21.50 10.88 -3.79
CA SER A 267 -22.42 9.77 -3.58
C SER A 267 -22.08 9.11 -2.26
N ILE A 268 -23.05 9.05 -1.36
CA ILE A 268 -22.89 8.46 -0.03
C ILE A 268 -23.77 7.22 0.03
N ILE A 269 -23.13 6.04 0.07
CA ILE A 269 -23.80 4.77 0.30
C ILE A 269 -23.94 4.57 1.80
N HIS A 270 -25.18 4.53 2.30
CA HIS A 270 -25.46 4.22 3.71
C HIS A 270 -25.57 2.71 3.87
N LEU A 271 -24.58 2.09 4.53
CA LEU A 271 -24.53 0.64 4.76
C LEU A 271 -25.28 0.25 6.06
N SER A 272 -25.19 1.11 7.07
CA SER A 272 -25.91 1.02 8.35
C SER A 272 -26.04 2.43 8.95
N PRO A 273 -26.70 2.62 10.11
CA PRO A 273 -26.66 3.91 10.79
C PRO A 273 -25.27 4.33 11.30
N GLN A 274 -24.30 3.42 11.32
CA GLN A 274 -22.91 3.65 11.75
C GLN A 274 -21.90 3.56 10.60
N ASP A 275 -22.30 3.00 9.45
CA ASP A 275 -21.38 2.70 8.35
C ASP A 275 -21.80 3.39 7.06
N SER A 276 -20.87 4.08 6.40
CA SER A 276 -21.10 4.75 5.13
C SER A 276 -19.85 4.82 4.27
N VAL A 277 -20.04 4.75 2.95
CA VAL A 277 -18.97 5.00 1.97
C VAL A 277 -19.30 6.27 1.19
N THR A 278 -18.41 7.24 1.23
CA THR A 278 -18.49 8.48 0.43
C THR A 278 -17.60 8.34 -0.79
N VAL A 279 -18.14 8.53 -1.98
CA VAL A 279 -17.38 8.60 -3.23
C VAL A 279 -17.36 10.06 -3.67
N LEU A 280 -16.20 10.69 -3.54
CA LEU A 280 -16.03 12.12 -3.82
C LEU A 280 -16.09 12.41 -5.32
N GLY A 281 -16.64 13.56 -5.68
CA GLY A 281 -16.72 14.04 -7.06
C GLY A 281 -17.63 13.21 -7.98
N ASP A 282 -18.36 12.23 -7.44
CA ASP A 282 -19.34 11.45 -8.18
C ASP A 282 -20.75 11.55 -7.59
N ALA A 283 -21.72 11.91 -8.42
CA ALA A 283 -23.15 11.95 -8.08
C ALA A 283 -23.98 10.94 -8.88
N ARG A 284 -23.35 9.92 -9.48
CA ARG A 284 -23.97 9.08 -10.52
C ARG A 284 -23.68 7.59 -10.39
N LEU A 285 -23.26 7.12 -9.21
CA LEU A 285 -23.11 5.71 -8.92
C LEU A 285 -24.32 4.91 -9.43
N CYS A 286 -24.02 3.77 -10.05
CA CYS A 286 -25.04 2.92 -10.64
C CYS A 286 -24.77 1.43 -10.44
N ALA A 287 -25.70 0.60 -10.91
CA ALA A 287 -25.65 -0.84 -10.68
C ALA A 287 -24.45 -1.57 -11.32
N SER A 288 -23.71 -0.96 -12.26
CA SER A 288 -22.48 -1.54 -12.76
C SER A 288 -21.29 -1.35 -11.83
N ASP A 289 -21.36 -0.33 -10.98
CA ASP A 289 -20.25 0.14 -10.15
C ASP A 289 -20.18 -0.63 -8.83
N VAL A 290 -21.33 -1.11 -8.34
CA VAL A 290 -21.44 -1.81 -7.06
C VAL A 290 -21.77 -3.28 -7.23
N ARG A 291 -21.08 -4.14 -6.49
CA ARG A 291 -21.31 -5.60 -6.41
C ARG A 291 -21.49 -6.03 -4.96
N PHE A 292 -22.23 -7.11 -4.77
CA PHE A 292 -22.41 -7.76 -3.47
C PHE A 292 -21.74 -9.13 -3.47
N SER A 293 -21.12 -9.49 -2.36
CA SER A 293 -20.62 -10.83 -2.06
C SER A 293 -21.03 -11.23 -0.65
N ALA A 294 -21.25 -12.54 -0.47
CA ALA A 294 -21.33 -13.15 0.85
C ALA A 294 -19.97 -13.06 1.58
#